data_AF-A0A172Q7G6-F1
#
_entry.id   AF-A0A172Q7G6-F1
#
_cell.length_a   1.000
_cell.length_b   1.000
_cell.length_c   1.000
_cell.angle_alpha   90.00
_cell.angle_beta   90.00
_cell.angle_gamma   90.00
#
_symmetry.space_group_name_H-M   'P 1'
#
loop_
_entity.id
_entity.type
_entity.pdbx_description
1 polymer ?
#
loop_
_entity_poly.entity_id
_entity_poly.type
_entity_poly.pdbx_seq_one_letter_code
_entity_poly.pdbx_strand_id
1 'polypeptide(L)'
;MITEEQTRWLVDKVYWVEEARDDVDYHPKEDKTYFFSRDKEELGQFKVLKVKDDTDNGMQAMAVAPIVDGEPDTPQIVIAYAGTLLIRVIHF
;
A
#
# COMPACT_ATOMS: atom_id res chain seq x y z
N MET A 1 4.21 15.00 -0.30
CA MET A 1 2.83 14.61 0.06
C MET A 1 2.33 13.62 -0.96
N ILE A 2 1.80 12.47 -0.52
CA ILE A 2 1.14 11.52 -1.43
C ILE A 2 -0.02 12.21 -2.15
N THR A 3 -0.15 11.97 -3.45
CA THR A 3 -1.19 12.56 -4.30
C THR A 3 -2.46 11.70 -4.30
N GLU A 4 -3.57 12.26 -4.80
CA GLU A 4 -4.80 11.49 -4.99
C GLU A 4 -4.63 10.33 -5.98
N GLU A 5 -3.75 10.47 -6.98
CA GLU A 5 -3.46 9.40 -7.93
C GLU A 5 -2.68 8.27 -7.26
N GLN A 6 -1.64 8.59 -6.48
CA GLN A 6 -0.91 7.61 -5.66
C GLN A 6 -1.83 6.92 -4.65
N THR A 7 -2.75 7.68 -4.05
CA THR A 7 -3.75 7.16 -3.10
C THR A 7 -4.64 6.11 -3.74
N ARG A 8 -5.13 6.35 -4.97
CA ARG A 8 -5.94 5.36 -5.71
C ARG A 8 -5.18 4.05 -5.93
N TRP A 9 -3.89 4.12 -6.25
CA TRP A 9 -3.07 2.92 -6.39
C TRP A 9 -2.93 2.16 -5.07
N LEU A 10 -2.73 2.85 -3.95
CA LEU A 10 -2.67 2.19 -2.63
C LEU A 10 -3.98 1.52 -2.25
N VAL A 11 -5.12 2.09 -2.63
CA VAL A 11 -6.45 1.49 -2.44
C VAL A 11 -6.57 0.15 -3.18
N ASP A 12 -6.04 0.03 -4.39
CA ASP A 12 -6.07 -1.23 -5.11
C ASP A 12 -5.06 -2.23 -4.52
N LYS A 13 -3.87 -1.75 -4.14
CA LYS A 13 -2.79 -2.59 -3.61
C LYS A 13 -3.07 -3.17 -2.23
N VAL A 14 -3.91 -2.53 -1.40
CA VAL A 14 -4.20 -3.08 -0.08
C VAL A 14 -4.93 -4.43 -0.16
N TYR A 15 -5.73 -4.67 -1.20
CA TYR A 15 -6.34 -5.98 -1.43
C TYR A 15 -5.34 -7.07 -1.78
N TRP A 16 -4.13 -6.71 -2.24
CA TRP A 16 -3.09 -7.69 -2.57
C TRP A 16 -2.37 -8.18 -1.30
N VAL A 17 -2.64 -7.58 -0.14
CA VAL A 17 -2.14 -8.06 1.17
C VAL A 17 -2.78 -9.39 1.55
N GLU A 18 -4.00 -9.68 1.07
CA GLU A 18 -4.65 -10.97 1.27
C GLU A 18 -3.77 -12.12 0.75
N GLU A 19 -3.30 -12.98 1.65
CA GLU A 19 -2.33 -14.04 1.28
C GLU A 19 -2.98 -15.19 0.49
N ALA A 20 -4.29 -15.38 0.65
CA ALA A 20 -5.04 -16.43 -0.04
C ALA A 20 -5.29 -16.12 -1.53
N ARG A 21 -5.04 -14.88 -1.95
CA ARG A 21 -5.34 -14.36 -3.27
C ARG A 21 -4.29 -14.78 -4.30
N ASP A 22 -4.69 -15.31 -5.44
CA ASP A 22 -3.76 -15.81 -6.48
C ASP A 22 -3.81 -15.04 -7.81
N ASP A 23 -4.75 -14.11 -7.97
CA ASP A 23 -4.92 -13.22 -9.14
C ASP A 23 -4.07 -11.94 -9.08
N VAL A 24 -3.03 -11.91 -8.24
CA VAL A 24 -2.16 -10.74 -8.06
C VAL A 24 -0.73 -11.02 -8.51
N ASP A 25 -0.07 -9.99 -9.04
CA ASP A 25 1.34 -10.08 -9.47
C ASP A 25 2.29 -10.37 -8.29
N TYR A 26 1.94 -9.85 -7.11
CA TYR A 26 2.70 -9.99 -5.88
C TYR A 26 1.83 -9.67 -4.66
N HIS A 27 2.24 -10.17 -3.51
CA HIS A 27 1.75 -9.73 -2.20
C HIS A 27 2.70 -8.69 -1.61
N PRO A 28 2.22 -7.53 -1.13
CA PRO A 28 3.03 -6.55 -0.41
C PRO A 28 3.69 -7.20 0.81
N LYS A 29 5.01 -6.99 0.98
CA LYS A 29 5.79 -7.53 2.10
C LYS A 29 6.48 -6.41 2.85
N GLU A 30 6.62 -6.57 4.16
CA GLU A 30 7.35 -5.62 5.00
C GLU A 30 8.78 -5.42 4.48
N ASP A 31 9.25 -4.17 4.57
CA ASP A 31 10.59 -3.74 4.17
C ASP A 31 10.88 -3.86 2.66
N LYS A 32 9.85 -4.08 1.82
CA LYS A 32 9.97 -4.07 0.36
C LYS A 32 9.47 -2.76 -0.24
N THR A 33 10.06 -2.42 -1.39
CA THR A 33 9.73 -1.24 -2.18
C THR A 33 9.01 -1.65 -3.44
N TYR A 34 7.94 -0.93 -3.79
CA TYR A 34 7.13 -1.18 -4.98
C TYR A 34 6.85 0.15 -5.68
N PHE A 35 6.57 0.10 -6.98
CA PHE A 35 6.06 1.26 -7.71
C PHE A 35 4.57 1.44 -7.40
N PHE A 36 4.11 2.70 -7.35
CA PHE A 36 2.68 2.99 -7.28
C PHE A 36 1.94 2.42 -8.50
N SER A 37 2.53 2.61 -9.69
CA SER A 37 2.05 2.04 -10.95
C SER A 37 3.21 1.42 -11.71
N ARG A 38 3.00 0.25 -12.33
CA ARG A 38 4.00 -0.38 -13.22
C ARG A 38 4.15 0.39 -14.53
N ASP A 39 3.10 1.05 -14.98
CA ASP A 39 3.05 1.74 -16.28
C ASP A 39 3.43 3.22 -16.20
N LYS A 40 3.47 3.77 -14.98
CA LYS A 40 3.76 5.19 -14.72
C LYS A 40 4.84 5.33 -13.66
N GLU A 41 6.10 5.17 -14.08
CA GLU A 41 7.26 5.34 -13.20
C GLU A 41 7.33 6.76 -12.61
N GLU A 42 6.75 7.77 -13.25
CA GLU A 42 6.69 9.14 -12.73
C GLU A 42 5.91 9.27 -11.41
N LEU A 43 5.04 8.31 -11.08
CA LEU A 43 4.36 8.27 -9.78
C LEU A 43 5.28 7.84 -8.64
N GLY A 44 6.48 7.36 -8.96
CA GLY A 44 7.49 6.96 -7.99
C GLY A 44 7.19 5.63 -7.30
N GLN A 45 7.84 5.46 -6.16
CA GLN A 45 7.82 4.22 -5.37
C GLN A 45 7.35 4.47 -3.95
N PHE A 46 6.95 3.40 -3.28
CA PHE A 46 6.66 3.39 -1.85
C PHE A 46 7.33 2.19 -1.19
N LYS A 47 7.73 2.37 0.06
CA LYS A 47 8.18 1.30 0.95
C LYS A 47 7.04 0.83 1.82
N VAL A 48 6.86 -0.47 1.91
CA VAL A 48 5.93 -1.10 2.84
C VAL A 48 6.60 -1.20 4.21
N LEU A 49 6.02 -0.54 5.20
CA LEU A 49 6.53 -0.51 6.57
C LEU A 49 5.93 -1.65 7.41
N LYS A 50 4.64 -1.95 7.18
CA LYS A 50 3.91 -3.01 7.88
C LYS A 50 2.78 -3.53 7.01
N VAL A 51 2.49 -4.82 7.11
CA VAL A 51 1.28 -5.43 6.55
C VAL A 51 0.51 -6.19 7.61
N LYS A 52 -0.80 -6.28 7.42
CA LYS A 52 -1.67 -7.10 8.26
C LYS A 52 -2.79 -7.67 7.38
N ASP A 53 -2.79 -8.98 7.25
CA ASP A 53 -3.95 -9.76 6.83
C ASP A 53 -4.59 -10.36 8.09
N ASP A 54 -5.89 -10.13 8.27
CA ASP A 54 -6.69 -10.66 9.36
C ASP A 54 -7.80 -11.53 8.78
N THR A 55 -7.51 -12.82 8.67
CA THR A 55 -8.40 -13.81 8.06
C THR A 55 -9.69 -14.05 8.87
N ASP A 56 -9.70 -13.69 10.15
CA ASP A 56 -10.86 -13.89 11.02
C ASP A 56 -11.98 -12.88 10.72
N ASN A 57 -11.62 -11.66 10.30
CA ASN A 57 -12.57 -10.59 9.99
C ASN A 57 -12.47 -10.07 8.53
N GLY A 58 -11.58 -10.65 7.72
CA GLY A 58 -11.38 -10.29 6.32
C GLY A 58 -10.81 -8.88 6.13
N MET A 59 -10.06 -8.37 7.11
CA MET A 59 -9.39 -7.07 7.02
C MET A 59 -8.01 -7.21 6.42
N GLN A 60 -7.70 -6.36 5.44
CA GLN A 60 -6.38 -6.17 4.89
C GLN A 60 -5.90 -4.75 5.22
N ALA A 61 -4.65 -4.62 5.65
CA ALA A 61 -4.06 -3.31 5.91
C ALA A 61 -2.58 -3.26 5.57
N MET A 62 -2.12 -2.10 5.12
CA MET A 62 -0.71 -1.80 4.94
C MET A 62 -0.39 -0.36 5.36
N ALA A 63 0.76 -0.21 6.03
CA ALA A 63 1.38 1.08 6.26
C ALA A 63 2.53 1.26 5.27
N VAL A 64 2.56 2.40 4.59
CA VAL A 64 3.55 2.71 3.55
C VAL A 64 4.13 4.10 3.74
N ALA A 65 5.35 4.30 3.24
CA ALA A 65 5.96 5.61 3.08
C ALA A 65 6.39 5.79 1.61
N PRO A 66 6.13 6.94 0.98
CA PRO A 66 6.65 7.21 -0.35
C PRO A 66 8.19 7.30 -0.31
N ILE A 67 8.84 6.89 -1.39
CA ILE A 67 10.27 7.10 -1.58
C ILE A 67 10.50 8.49 -2.17
N VAL A 68 11.26 9.32 -1.46
CA VAL A 68 11.66 10.66 -1.89
C VAL A 68 13.18 10.71 -1.83
N ASP A 69 13.81 11.12 -2.93
CA ASP A 69 15.27 11.19 -3.06
C ASP A 69 16.02 9.87 -2.71
N GLY A 70 15.36 8.74 -2.93
CA GLY A 70 15.92 7.40 -2.67
C GLY A 70 15.72 6.88 -1.25
N GLU A 71 15.16 7.68 -0.34
CA GLU A 71 14.87 7.28 1.04
C GLU A 71 13.35 7.27 1.33
N PRO A 72 12.87 6.43 2.25
CA PRO A 72 11.48 6.49 2.69
C PRO A 72 11.19 7.79 3.46
N ASP A 73 10.20 8.55 3.01
CA ASP A 73 9.68 9.75 3.68
C ASP A 73 8.79 9.32 4.86
N THR A 74 9.41 8.86 5.95
CA THR A 74 8.72 8.39 7.16
C THR A 74 7.91 9.47 7.90
N PRO A 75 8.15 10.78 7.72
CA PRO A 75 7.17 11.80 8.13
C PRO A 75 5.83 11.71 7.39
N GLN A 76 5.75 11.08 6.23
CA GLN A 76 4.53 10.94 5.43
C GLN A 76 4.07 9.49 5.33
N ILE A 77 3.69 8.92 6.48
CA ILE A 77 3.15 7.57 6.52
C ILE A 77 1.69 7.58 6.11
N VAL A 78 1.35 6.66 5.21
CA VAL A 78 -0.01 6.41 4.75
C VAL A 78 -0.43 5.02 5.16
N ILE A 79 -1.59 4.91 5.80
CA ILE A 79 -2.22 3.63 6.12
C ILE A 79 -3.37 3.41 5.16
N ALA A 80 -3.27 2.39 4.31
CA ALA A 80 -4.37 1.88 3.51
C ALA A 80 -4.94 0.65 4.22
N TYR A 81 -6.26 0.61 4.37
CA TYR A 81 -6.96 -0.57 4.86
C TYR A 81 -8.20 -0.86 4.01
N ALA A 82 -8.46 -2.13 3.80
CA ALA A 82 -9.66 -2.68 3.19
C ALA A 82 -10.31 -3.66 4.17
N GLY A 83 -11.63 -3.64 4.21
CA GLY A 83 -12.44 -4.66 4.88
C GLY A 83 -13.73 -4.87 4.10
N THR A 84 -14.57 -5.79 4.56
CA THR A 84 -15.76 -6.27 3.83
C THR A 84 -16.77 -5.17 3.47
N LEU A 85 -16.66 -3.95 4.02
CA LEU A 85 -17.55 -2.82 3.73
C LEU A 85 -16.85 -1.46 3.54
N LEU A 86 -15.53 -1.33 3.70
CA LEU A 86 -14.88 -0.02 3.63
C LEU A 86 -13.41 -0.10 3.21
N ILE A 87 -13.03 0.79 2.30
CA ILE A 87 -11.63 1.11 1.98
C ILE A 87 -11.38 2.54 2.46
N ARG A 88 -10.31 2.78 3.21
CA ARG A 88 -9.90 4.15 3.55
C ARG A 88 -8.39 4.27 3.62
N VAL A 89 -7.94 5.46 3.26
CA VAL A 89 -6.55 5.88 3.35
C VAL A 89 -6.46 7.00 4.38
N ILE A 90 -5.59 6.84 5.37
CA ILE A 90 -5.34 7.82 6.43
C ILE A 90 -3.91 8.34 6.30
N HIS A 91 -3.76 9.66 6.38
CA HIS A 91 -2.48 10.37 6.37
C HIS A 91 -2.19 10.85 7.81
N PHE A 92 -0.93 10.76 8.24
CA PHE A 92 -0.47 11.22 9.56
C PHE A 92 0.50 12.40 9.44
#